data_AF-A0A7W3XPR2-F1
#
_entry.id   AF-A0A7W3XPR2-F1
#
_cell.length_a   1.000
_cell.length_b   1.000
_cell.length_c   1.000
_cell.angle_alpha   90.00
_cell.angle_beta   90.00
_cell.angle_gamma   90.00
#
_symmetry.space_group_name_H-M   'P 1'
#
loop_
_entity.id
_entity.type
_entity.pdbx_description
1 polymer ?
#
loop_
_entity_poly.entity_id
_entity_poly.type
_entity_poly.pdbx_seq_one_letter_code
_entity_poly.pdbx_strand_id
1 'polypeptide(L)'
;MGAKQYEQAVIEKKKWLSDRMEEGLVFYRLDERAKVFIEYLPADKAWAPIAAPNYMYINCLWVSGKYKNQGYAKRLLDKCKEDAAALGMDGIVHIVGSKKLPYLSDKRFFEHMGFKVVDQADPYFELVALQLNESAALPAFKKMDENASVNEKGIVIYFSAQCPFAVGIVEELREVAVNKGVLFTAHRLITRDESQYAPVIWSTFALFYDGKFITHEIMSPNKFEKLLTTIL
;
A
#
# COMPACT_ATOMS: atom_id res chain seq x y z
N MET A 1 8.18 -1.00 20.61
CA MET A 1 7.06 -1.84 20.11
C MET A 1 7.52 -3.28 20.17
N GLY A 2 6.96 -4.07 21.08
CA GLY A 2 7.49 -5.38 21.46
C GLY A 2 7.27 -6.43 20.37
N ALA A 3 8.27 -7.27 20.12
CA ALA A 3 8.25 -8.29 19.05
C ALA A 3 7.05 -9.25 19.13
N LYS A 4 6.46 -9.48 20.31
CA LYS A 4 5.27 -10.33 20.51
C LYS A 4 4.00 -9.74 19.90
N GLN A 5 3.85 -8.42 19.93
CA GLN A 5 2.61 -7.75 19.48
C GLN A 5 2.37 -7.89 17.97
N TYR A 6 3.45 -8.02 17.20
CA TYR A 6 3.40 -8.19 15.75
C TYR A 6 3.59 -9.64 15.30
N GLU A 7 3.74 -10.60 16.22
CA GLU A 7 3.97 -12.00 15.85
C GLU A 7 2.82 -12.55 15.00
N GLN A 8 1.58 -12.35 15.46
CA GLN A 8 0.39 -12.72 14.73
C GLN A 8 0.28 -11.99 13.38
N ALA A 9 0.55 -10.67 13.37
CA ALA A 9 0.54 -9.88 12.13
C ALA A 9 1.58 -10.36 11.10
N VAL A 10 2.74 -10.82 11.56
CA VAL A 10 3.77 -11.42 10.70
C VAL A 10 3.34 -12.77 10.15
N ILE A 11 2.69 -13.62 10.97
CA ILE A 11 2.11 -14.89 10.51
C ILE A 11 1.09 -14.63 9.41
N GLU A 12 0.22 -13.65 9.60
CA GLU A 12 -0.80 -13.29 8.63
C GLU A 12 -0.22 -12.72 7.33
N LYS A 13 0.79 -11.86 7.40
CA LYS A 13 1.53 -11.40 6.22
C LYS A 13 2.18 -12.57 5.48
N LYS A 14 2.79 -13.52 6.20
CA LYS A 14 3.41 -14.71 5.58
C LYS A 14 2.37 -15.57 4.87
N LYS A 15 1.22 -15.82 5.50
CA LYS A 15 0.11 -16.53 4.85
C LYS A 15 -0.35 -15.78 3.60
N TRP A 16 -0.57 -14.48 3.71
CA TRP A 16 -0.97 -13.64 2.58
C TRP A 16 0.06 -13.72 1.44
N LEU A 17 1.36 -13.66 1.74
CA LEU A 17 2.42 -13.83 0.74
C LEU A 17 2.34 -15.19 0.06
N SER A 18 2.23 -16.27 0.83
CA SER A 18 2.13 -17.63 0.29
C SER A 18 0.94 -17.78 -0.64
N ASP A 19 -0.23 -17.29 -0.26
CA ASP A 19 -1.44 -17.36 -1.09
C ASP A 19 -1.27 -16.58 -2.42
N ARG A 20 -0.51 -15.48 -2.41
CA ARG A 20 -0.29 -14.63 -3.60
C ARG A 20 0.87 -15.09 -4.47
N MET A 21 1.79 -15.92 -3.96
CA MET A 21 2.88 -16.49 -4.77
C MET A 21 2.33 -17.35 -5.91
N GLU A 22 1.19 -18.04 -5.69
CA GLU A 22 0.45 -18.76 -6.74
C GLU A 22 -0.10 -17.82 -7.84
N GLU A 23 -0.27 -16.54 -7.52
CA GLU A 23 -0.72 -15.48 -8.44
C GLU A 23 0.45 -14.74 -9.12
N GLY A 24 1.69 -15.24 -8.98
CA GLY A 24 2.89 -14.64 -9.56
C GLY A 24 3.54 -13.57 -8.70
N LEU A 25 3.21 -13.48 -7.40
CA LEU A 25 3.88 -12.57 -6.48
C LEU A 25 5.34 -12.97 -6.27
N VAL A 26 6.22 -11.99 -6.42
CA VAL A 26 7.65 -12.08 -6.10
C VAL A 26 7.95 -11.24 -4.87
N PHE A 27 8.55 -11.88 -3.87
CA PHE A 27 9.14 -11.20 -2.71
C PHE A 27 10.66 -11.33 -2.78
N TYR A 28 11.34 -10.26 -3.19
CA TYR A 28 12.79 -10.24 -3.38
C TYR A 28 13.48 -9.37 -2.34
N ARG A 29 14.51 -9.91 -1.68
CA ARG A 29 15.29 -9.22 -0.63
C ARG A 29 16.78 -9.25 -0.94
N LEU A 30 17.49 -8.18 -0.59
CA LEU A 30 18.96 -8.20 -0.57
C LEU A 30 19.46 -8.92 0.69
N ASP A 31 20.74 -9.31 0.73
CA ASP A 31 21.38 -10.05 1.85
C ASP A 31 21.50 -9.24 3.16
N GLU A 32 20.82 -8.09 3.23
CA GLU A 32 20.71 -7.26 4.43
C GLU A 32 19.45 -7.66 5.22
N ARG A 33 19.64 -8.18 6.43
CA ARG A 33 18.60 -8.69 7.38
C ARG A 33 17.21 -8.06 7.17
N ALA A 34 16.32 -8.74 6.45
CA ALA A 34 14.86 -8.52 6.31
C ALA A 34 14.32 -7.09 6.12
N LYS A 35 15.19 -6.10 5.88
CA LYS A 35 14.86 -4.66 5.96
C LYS A 35 15.16 -3.92 4.66
N VAL A 36 15.48 -4.67 3.61
CA VAL A 36 15.77 -4.19 2.26
C VAL A 36 15.15 -5.17 1.27
N PHE A 37 13.93 -4.90 0.82
CA PHE A 37 13.18 -5.80 -0.06
C PHE A 37 12.22 -5.05 -0.98
N ILE A 38 11.76 -5.76 -2.01
CA ILE A 38 10.70 -5.35 -2.91
C ILE A 38 9.70 -6.50 -3.07
N GLU A 39 8.43 -6.15 -3.18
CA GLU A 39 7.32 -7.05 -3.42
C GLU A 39 6.54 -6.55 -4.63
N TYR A 40 6.32 -7.42 -5.61
CA TYR A 40 5.57 -7.11 -6.82
C TYR A 40 4.87 -8.33 -7.38
N LEU A 41 3.85 -8.11 -8.21
CA LEU A 41 3.08 -9.16 -8.90
C LEU A 41 2.40 -8.58 -10.16
N PRO A 42 1.85 -9.41 -11.05
CA PRO A 42 1.03 -8.92 -12.17
C PRO A 42 -0.10 -7.98 -11.69
N ALA A 43 -0.27 -6.85 -12.36
CA ALA A 43 -1.12 -5.77 -11.87
C ALA A 43 -2.62 -6.10 -11.90
N ASP A 44 -3.06 -7.07 -12.71
CA ASP A 44 -4.43 -7.61 -12.65
C ASP A 44 -4.71 -8.37 -11.33
N LYS A 45 -3.65 -8.84 -10.66
CA LYS A 45 -3.71 -9.46 -9.33
C LYS A 45 -3.48 -8.48 -8.18
N ALA A 46 -3.20 -7.21 -8.47
CA ALA A 46 -2.92 -6.20 -7.45
C ALA A 46 -4.08 -6.04 -6.48
N TRP A 47 -3.76 -5.87 -5.20
CA TRP A 47 -4.72 -5.53 -4.15
C TRP A 47 -4.96 -4.01 -4.12
N ALA A 48 -5.06 -3.36 -5.27
CA ALA A 48 -5.27 -1.93 -5.38
C ALA A 48 -6.29 -1.65 -6.50
N PRO A 49 -7.11 -0.59 -6.41
CA PRO A 49 -8.10 -0.25 -7.43
C PRO A 49 -7.42 0.38 -8.65
N ILE A 50 -6.66 -0.42 -9.41
CA ILE A 50 -5.95 0.02 -10.62
C ILE A 50 -6.36 -0.82 -11.83
N ALA A 51 -6.42 -0.18 -13.00
CA ALA A 51 -6.56 -0.81 -14.30
C ALA A 51 -5.22 -0.66 -15.03
N ALA A 52 -4.45 -1.75 -15.08
CA ALA A 52 -3.11 -1.76 -15.66
C ALA A 52 -2.86 -3.11 -16.36
N PRO A 53 -3.54 -3.38 -17.48
CA PRO A 53 -3.45 -4.68 -18.15
C PRO A 53 -2.01 -4.96 -18.61
N ASN A 54 -1.49 -6.14 -18.27
CA ASN A 54 -0.13 -6.59 -18.62
C ASN A 54 1.01 -5.70 -18.06
N TYR A 55 0.77 -4.99 -16.94
CA TYR A 55 1.84 -4.35 -16.17
C TYR A 55 2.22 -5.19 -14.96
N MET A 56 3.44 -5.01 -14.45
CA MET A 56 3.85 -5.43 -13.12
C MET A 56 3.48 -4.36 -12.09
N TYR A 57 2.81 -4.70 -11.00
CA TYR A 57 2.52 -3.78 -9.90
C TYR A 57 3.49 -3.99 -8.74
N ILE A 58 4.13 -2.90 -8.29
CA ILE A 58 4.93 -2.91 -7.06
C ILE A 58 3.98 -2.74 -5.87
N ASN A 59 3.85 -3.76 -5.03
CA ASN A 59 3.12 -3.67 -3.77
C ASN A 59 3.91 -2.88 -2.72
N CYS A 60 5.19 -3.16 -2.59
CA CYS A 60 6.03 -2.58 -1.55
C CYS A 60 7.48 -2.47 -2.02
N LEU A 61 8.10 -1.33 -1.77
CA LEU A 61 9.54 -1.13 -1.90
C LEU A 61 10.05 -0.59 -0.57
N TRP A 62 10.72 -1.44 0.21
CA TRP A 62 11.15 -1.10 1.56
C TRP A 62 12.66 -1.11 1.70
N VAL A 63 13.23 0.05 2.06
CA VAL A 63 14.63 0.19 2.46
C VAL A 63 14.68 0.89 3.80
N SER A 64 15.09 0.16 4.84
CA SER A 64 15.28 0.73 6.19
C SER A 64 16.24 1.91 6.17
N GLY A 65 15.94 2.95 6.95
CA GLY A 65 16.72 4.19 7.00
C GLY A 65 18.21 4.00 7.31
N LYS A 66 18.59 2.94 8.04
CA LYS A 66 19.99 2.54 8.27
C LYS A 66 20.78 2.34 6.96
N TYR A 67 20.09 1.97 5.89
CA TYR A 67 20.66 1.61 4.58
C TYR A 67 20.38 2.65 3.49
N LYS A 68 19.92 3.84 3.88
CA LYS A 68 19.62 4.92 2.93
C LYS A 68 20.89 5.34 2.16
N ASN A 69 20.70 5.77 0.90
CA ASN A 69 21.76 6.28 0.02
C ASN A 69 22.83 5.27 -0.40
N GLN A 70 22.58 3.96 -0.26
CA GLN A 70 23.50 2.88 -0.68
C GLN A 70 23.12 2.25 -2.03
N GLY A 71 22.19 2.86 -2.78
CA GLY A 71 21.73 2.35 -4.08
C GLY A 71 20.80 1.12 -4.01
N TYR A 72 20.42 0.66 -2.82
CA TYR A 72 19.61 -0.55 -2.67
C TYR A 72 18.22 -0.47 -3.29
N ALA A 73 17.52 0.67 -3.17
CA ALA A 73 16.22 0.84 -3.80
C ALA A 73 16.31 0.68 -5.32
N LYS A 74 17.37 1.21 -5.94
CA LYS A 74 17.64 1.03 -7.37
C LYS A 74 17.87 -0.45 -7.70
N ARG A 75 18.73 -1.15 -6.97
CA ARG A 75 19.00 -2.59 -7.20
C ARG A 75 17.75 -3.46 -7.09
N LEU A 76 16.90 -3.18 -6.11
CA LEU A 76 15.62 -3.86 -5.94
C LEU A 76 14.68 -3.60 -7.11
N LEU A 77 14.60 -2.35 -7.57
CA LEU A 77 13.77 -1.97 -8.72
C LEU A 77 14.32 -2.55 -10.02
N ASP A 78 15.65 -2.60 -10.21
CA ASP A 78 16.29 -3.21 -11.38
C ASP A 78 15.88 -4.69 -11.51
N LYS A 79 15.81 -5.45 -10.40
CA LYS A 79 15.30 -6.82 -10.41
C LYS A 79 13.83 -6.91 -10.89
N CYS A 80 12.98 -5.97 -10.50
CA CYS A 80 11.59 -5.92 -10.99
C CYS A 80 11.52 -5.57 -12.48
N LYS A 81 12.40 -4.68 -12.96
CA LYS A 81 12.53 -4.35 -14.40
C LYS A 81 12.96 -5.56 -15.22
N GLU A 82 13.95 -6.31 -14.73
CA GLU A 82 14.41 -7.55 -15.37
C GLU A 82 13.27 -8.58 -15.48
N ASP A 83 12.53 -8.81 -14.40
CA ASP A 83 11.41 -9.77 -14.41
C ASP A 83 10.25 -9.32 -15.30
N ALA A 84 9.88 -8.04 -15.26
CA ALA A 84 8.85 -7.49 -16.13
C ALA A 84 9.23 -7.65 -17.61
N ALA A 85 10.47 -7.35 -17.98
CA ALA A 85 10.97 -7.53 -19.34
C ALA A 85 11.03 -9.01 -19.76
N ALA A 86 11.51 -9.89 -18.88
CA ALA A 86 11.60 -11.33 -19.15
C ALA A 86 10.21 -11.98 -19.35
N LEU A 87 9.19 -11.46 -18.68
CA LEU A 87 7.80 -11.92 -18.83
C LEU A 87 7.04 -11.24 -19.98
N GLY A 88 7.68 -10.31 -20.72
CA GLY A 88 7.04 -9.59 -21.82
C GLY A 88 5.93 -8.63 -21.36
N MET A 89 6.04 -8.11 -20.14
CA MET A 89 5.09 -7.14 -19.59
C MET A 89 5.24 -5.78 -20.30
N ASP A 90 4.14 -5.04 -20.41
CA ASP A 90 4.09 -3.72 -21.03
C ASP A 90 4.76 -2.63 -20.19
N GLY A 91 4.94 -2.87 -18.89
CA GLY A 91 5.61 -1.95 -18.00
C GLY A 91 5.50 -2.30 -16.52
N ILE A 92 5.89 -1.34 -15.69
CA ILE A 92 5.76 -1.40 -14.23
C ILE A 92 4.91 -0.23 -13.76
N VAL A 93 4.03 -0.47 -12.78
CA VAL A 93 3.15 0.54 -12.18
C VAL A 93 3.24 0.51 -10.66
N HIS A 94 3.12 1.67 -10.02
CA HIS A 94 3.14 1.82 -8.56
C HIS A 94 2.35 3.04 -8.10
N ILE A 95 1.76 2.97 -6.91
CA ILE A 95 1.12 4.12 -6.26
C ILE A 95 2.16 4.86 -5.42
N VAL A 96 2.23 6.18 -5.59
CA VAL A 96 3.09 7.09 -4.82
C VAL A 96 2.25 8.22 -4.20
N GLY A 97 2.84 8.93 -3.24
CA GLY A 97 2.29 10.20 -2.80
C GLY A 97 2.74 11.35 -3.71
N SER A 98 1.84 12.31 -3.96
CA SER A 98 2.16 13.56 -4.69
C SER A 98 3.25 14.39 -4.01
N LYS A 99 3.50 14.10 -2.73
CA LYS A 99 4.64 14.54 -1.93
C LYS A 99 5.12 13.38 -1.07
N LYS A 100 6.28 13.56 -0.42
CA LYS A 100 6.79 12.57 0.54
C LYS A 100 5.84 12.41 1.73
N LEU A 101 5.28 11.21 1.88
CA LEU A 101 4.33 10.85 2.93
C LEU A 101 4.75 9.53 3.61
N PRO A 102 4.55 9.35 4.92
CA PRO A 102 4.89 8.10 5.60
C PRO A 102 4.12 6.91 5.00
N TYR A 103 4.78 5.75 4.83
CA TYR A 103 4.19 4.54 4.22
C TYR A 103 3.81 4.62 2.74
N LEU A 104 3.98 5.76 2.08
CA LEU A 104 3.98 5.86 0.62
C LEU A 104 5.39 6.09 0.09
N SER A 105 5.61 5.60 -1.12
CA SER A 105 6.85 5.82 -1.86
C SER A 105 7.03 7.30 -2.23
N ASP A 106 8.29 7.77 -2.18
CA ASP A 106 8.66 9.12 -2.62
C ASP A 106 8.71 9.16 -4.16
N LYS A 107 7.80 9.90 -4.79
CA LYS A 107 7.70 9.95 -6.26
C LYS A 107 8.99 10.38 -6.94
N ARG A 108 9.81 11.23 -6.30
CA ARG A 108 11.07 11.73 -6.87
C ARG A 108 12.04 10.60 -7.17
N PHE A 109 12.02 9.54 -6.37
CA PHE A 109 12.81 8.34 -6.64
C PHE A 109 12.37 7.65 -7.93
N PHE A 110 11.05 7.50 -8.12
CA PHE A 110 10.48 6.85 -9.31
C PHE A 110 10.69 7.69 -10.57
N GLU A 111 10.48 9.01 -10.50
CA GLU A 111 10.78 9.95 -11.59
C GLU A 111 12.26 9.86 -12.02
N HIS A 112 13.18 9.86 -11.05
CA HIS A 112 14.61 9.68 -11.33
C HIS A 112 14.93 8.32 -11.96
N MET A 113 14.12 7.29 -11.71
CA MET A 113 14.24 5.96 -12.30
C MET A 113 13.53 5.80 -13.66
N GLY A 114 12.99 6.89 -14.20
CA GLY A 114 12.35 6.96 -15.52
C GLY A 114 10.83 6.77 -15.52
N PHE A 115 10.20 6.66 -14.35
CA PHE A 115 8.75 6.57 -14.27
C PHE A 115 8.11 7.94 -14.55
N LYS A 116 6.89 7.91 -15.09
CA LYS A 116 6.06 9.11 -15.30
C LYS A 116 4.77 8.97 -14.52
N VAL A 117 4.23 10.09 -14.01
CA VAL A 117 2.86 10.13 -13.48
C VAL A 117 1.91 9.92 -14.65
N VAL A 118 1.00 8.95 -14.53
CA VAL A 118 0.03 8.58 -15.57
C VAL A 118 -1.43 8.80 -15.16
N ASP A 119 -1.70 8.85 -13.85
CA ASP A 119 -3.01 9.16 -13.30
C ASP A 119 -2.92 9.69 -11.86
N GLN A 120 -4.00 10.27 -11.34
CA GLN A 120 -4.07 10.85 -10.01
C GLN A 120 -5.41 10.53 -9.34
N ALA A 121 -5.39 10.39 -8.02
CA ALA A 121 -6.59 10.24 -7.21
C ALA A 121 -6.49 11.07 -5.93
N ASP A 122 -7.59 11.70 -5.55
CA ASP A 122 -7.68 12.47 -4.32
C ASP A 122 -7.37 11.60 -3.08
N PRO A 123 -6.80 12.18 -2.02
CA PRO A 123 -6.38 13.58 -1.91
C PRO A 123 -4.93 13.86 -2.35
N TYR A 124 -4.11 12.83 -2.57
CA TYR A 124 -2.69 12.98 -2.91
C TYR A 124 -2.05 11.73 -3.52
N PHE A 125 -2.84 10.78 -4.01
CA PHE A 125 -2.31 9.58 -4.61
C PHE A 125 -2.00 9.85 -6.09
N GLU A 126 -0.82 9.44 -6.52
CA GLU A 126 -0.44 9.46 -7.93
C GLU A 126 -0.10 8.04 -8.36
N LEU A 127 -0.50 7.68 -9.58
CA LEU A 127 -0.09 6.45 -10.22
C LEU A 127 1.10 6.76 -11.12
N VAL A 128 2.22 6.07 -10.89
CA VAL A 128 3.41 6.20 -11.74
C VAL A 128 3.63 4.93 -12.54
N ALA A 129 4.05 5.08 -13.79
CA ALA A 129 4.37 3.97 -14.67
C ALA A 129 5.72 4.14 -15.37
N LEU A 130 6.42 3.02 -15.55
CA LEU A 130 7.54 2.87 -16.47
C LEU A 130 7.09 1.94 -17.59
N GLN A 131 6.81 2.48 -18.76
CA GLN A 131 6.44 1.70 -19.94
C GLN A 131 7.68 1.05 -20.55
N LEU A 132 7.59 -0.25 -20.80
CA LEU A 132 8.53 -1.01 -21.63
C LEU A 132 8.00 -1.13 -23.06
N ASN A 133 6.67 -1.07 -23.23
CA ASN A 133 5.98 -0.99 -24.51
C ASN A 133 5.28 0.37 -24.66
N GLU A 134 5.78 1.22 -25.55
CA GLU A 134 5.23 2.56 -25.78
C GLU A 134 3.82 2.56 -26.41
N SER A 135 3.41 1.45 -27.04
CA SER A 135 2.09 1.31 -27.65
C SER A 135 1.02 0.79 -26.66
N ALA A 136 1.42 0.40 -25.45
CA ALA A 136 0.50 -0.11 -24.45
C ALA A 136 -0.38 1.01 -23.87
N ALA A 137 -1.61 0.65 -23.49
CA ALA A 137 -2.49 1.56 -22.77
C ALA A 137 -1.84 2.01 -21.45
N LEU A 138 -2.06 3.27 -21.08
CA LEU A 138 -1.58 3.80 -19.81
C LEU A 138 -2.38 3.23 -18.64
N PRO A 139 -1.71 2.86 -17.53
CA PRO A 139 -2.39 2.51 -16.30
C PRO A 139 -3.23 3.67 -15.75
N ALA A 140 -4.35 3.35 -15.13
CA ALA A 140 -5.21 4.31 -14.45
C ALA A 140 -5.75 3.74 -13.13
N PHE A 141 -6.19 4.59 -12.22
CA PHE A 141 -7.03 4.17 -11.12
C PHE A 141 -8.39 3.70 -11.66
N LYS A 142 -8.94 2.64 -11.07
CA LYS A 142 -10.34 2.28 -11.31
C LYS A 142 -11.19 3.40 -10.72
N LYS A 143 -12.23 3.81 -11.46
CA LYS A 143 -13.26 4.68 -10.89
C LYS A 143 -13.86 3.95 -9.69
N MET A 144 -13.82 4.60 -8.53
CA MET A 144 -14.55 4.10 -7.37
C MET A 144 -16.03 4.07 -7.71
N ASP A 145 -16.73 3.03 -7.29
CA ASP A 145 -18.19 2.98 -7.40
C ASP A 145 -18.76 4.20 -6.66
N GLU A 146 -19.68 4.93 -7.27
CA GLU A 146 -20.37 6.06 -6.65
C GLU A 146 -21.11 5.64 -5.36
N ASN A 147 -21.43 4.35 -5.24
CA ASN A 147 -22.02 3.74 -4.05
C ASN A 147 -20.99 3.23 -3.03
N ALA A 148 -19.70 3.16 -3.39
CA ALA A 148 -18.62 2.86 -2.47
C ALA A 148 -18.26 4.12 -1.68
N SER A 149 -19.15 4.51 -0.77
CA SER A 149 -18.89 5.56 0.22
C SER A 149 -18.79 4.96 1.61
N VAL A 150 -17.89 5.51 2.43
CA VAL A 150 -17.85 5.21 3.87
C VAL A 150 -18.94 6.03 4.53
N ASN A 151 -19.96 5.39 5.09
CA ASN A 151 -21.14 6.07 5.65
C ASN A 151 -21.24 5.93 7.17
N GLU A 152 -20.43 5.04 7.75
CA GLU A 152 -20.41 4.78 9.18
C GLU A 152 -19.86 5.97 9.97
N LYS A 153 -20.43 6.16 11.16
CA LYS A 153 -20.05 7.22 12.09
C LYS A 153 -18.83 6.85 12.92
N GLY A 154 -18.11 7.88 13.37
CA GLY A 154 -16.88 7.72 14.13
C GLY A 154 -15.71 7.28 13.25
N ILE A 155 -14.81 6.50 13.82
CA ILE A 155 -13.59 6.04 13.17
C ILE A 155 -13.88 4.78 12.38
N VAL A 156 -13.52 4.79 11.10
CA VAL A 156 -13.58 3.62 10.22
C VAL A 156 -12.20 3.35 9.66
N ILE A 157 -11.70 2.13 9.80
CA ILE A 157 -10.41 1.72 9.24
C ILE A 157 -10.61 0.61 8.23
N TYR A 158 -10.06 0.78 7.02
CA TYR A 158 -9.88 -0.29 6.06
C TYR A 158 -8.42 -0.73 6.06
N PHE A 159 -8.15 -2.03 6.10
CA PHE A 159 -6.79 -2.54 6.12
C PHE A 159 -6.69 -3.96 5.57
N SER A 160 -5.49 -4.38 5.19
CA SER A 160 -5.23 -5.74 4.72
C SER A 160 -3.97 -6.33 5.35
N ALA A 161 -3.82 -7.65 5.22
CA ALA A 161 -2.61 -8.37 5.63
C ALA A 161 -1.40 -8.09 4.71
N GLN A 162 -1.53 -7.22 3.70
CA GLN A 162 -0.42 -6.80 2.86
C GLN A 162 0.68 -6.09 3.66
N CYS A 163 0.36 -5.45 4.78
CA CYS A 163 1.35 -4.87 5.68
C CYS A 163 1.14 -5.38 7.11
N PRO A 164 2.15 -6.03 7.74
CA PRO A 164 2.03 -6.49 9.12
C PRO A 164 1.87 -5.32 10.10
N PHE A 165 2.34 -4.11 9.74
CA PHE A 165 2.12 -2.92 10.57
C PHE A 165 0.63 -2.54 10.64
N ALA A 166 -0.10 -2.68 9.53
CA ALA A 166 -1.53 -2.36 9.49
C ALA A 166 -2.33 -3.34 10.37
N VAL A 167 -2.02 -4.64 10.30
CA VAL A 167 -2.68 -5.66 11.14
C VAL A 167 -2.37 -5.44 12.62
N GLY A 168 -1.09 -5.22 12.96
CA GLY A 168 -0.68 -5.19 14.37
C GLY A 168 -1.10 -3.95 15.15
N ILE A 169 -1.51 -2.86 14.49
CA ILE A 169 -1.86 -1.59 15.16
C ILE A 169 -3.36 -1.46 15.45
N VAL A 170 -4.23 -2.14 14.69
CA VAL A 170 -5.68 -1.84 14.65
C VAL A 170 -6.35 -1.95 16.01
N GLU A 171 -6.01 -2.96 16.80
CA GLU A 171 -6.61 -3.14 18.13
C GLU A 171 -6.12 -2.09 19.14
N GLU A 172 -4.87 -1.62 19.04
CA GLU A 172 -4.41 -0.49 19.88
C GLU A 172 -5.15 0.80 19.53
N LEU A 173 -5.43 1.03 18.23
CA LEU A 173 -6.23 2.17 17.81
C LEU A 173 -7.68 2.05 18.29
N ARG A 174 -8.25 0.84 18.27
CA ARG A 174 -9.58 0.56 18.84
C ARG A 174 -9.65 0.95 20.30
N GLU A 175 -8.69 0.50 21.12
CA GLU A 175 -8.63 0.81 22.55
C GLU A 175 -8.58 2.34 22.79
N VAL A 176 -7.75 3.06 22.03
CA VAL A 176 -7.67 4.53 22.12
C VAL A 176 -9.00 5.20 21.78
N ALA A 177 -9.68 4.77 20.71
CA ALA A 177 -10.97 5.34 20.30
C ALA A 177 -12.07 5.07 21.34
N VAL A 178 -12.17 3.84 21.82
CA VAL A 178 -13.14 3.42 22.84
C VAL A 178 -12.93 4.18 24.15
N ASN A 179 -11.68 4.34 24.59
CA ASN A 179 -11.35 5.12 25.78
C ASN A 179 -11.72 6.61 25.68
N LYS A 180 -11.84 7.15 24.46
CA LYS A 180 -12.34 8.51 24.21
C LYS A 180 -13.83 8.59 23.90
N GLY A 181 -14.57 7.47 23.98
CA GLY A 181 -15.99 7.43 23.68
C GLY A 181 -16.32 7.60 22.19
N VAL A 182 -15.39 7.28 21.30
CA VAL A 182 -15.57 7.37 19.84
C VAL A 182 -15.94 6.01 19.28
N LEU A 183 -16.98 5.96 18.42
CA LEU A 183 -17.33 4.75 17.68
C LEU A 183 -16.15 4.29 16.80
N PHE A 184 -15.90 2.99 16.74
CA PHE A 184 -14.78 2.43 16.00
C PHE A 184 -15.19 1.18 15.23
N THR A 185 -14.96 1.21 13.92
CA THR A 185 -15.20 0.08 13.00
C THR A 185 -13.91 -0.22 12.23
N ALA A 186 -13.56 -1.50 12.09
CA ALA A 186 -12.43 -1.93 11.30
C ALA A 186 -12.85 -3.00 10.29
N HIS A 187 -12.68 -2.68 9.01
CA HIS A 187 -12.96 -3.50 7.86
C HIS A 187 -11.66 -4.11 7.34
N ARG A 188 -11.49 -5.40 7.60
CA ARG A 188 -10.36 -6.16 7.08
C ARG A 188 -10.68 -6.63 5.67
N LEU A 189 -9.89 -6.20 4.70
CA LEU A 189 -9.92 -6.69 3.33
C LEU A 189 -9.19 -8.04 3.28
N ILE A 190 -9.94 -9.09 2.96
CA ILE A 190 -9.48 -10.49 2.96
C ILE A 190 -9.39 -11.08 1.55
N THR A 191 -10.02 -10.44 0.56
CA THR A 191 -9.90 -10.83 -0.86
C THR A 191 -9.33 -9.70 -1.72
N ARG A 192 -8.78 -10.09 -2.88
CA ARG A 192 -8.36 -9.15 -3.92
C ARG A 192 -9.54 -8.31 -4.39
N ASP A 193 -10.69 -8.93 -4.61
CA ASP A 193 -11.86 -8.23 -5.14
C ASP A 193 -12.36 -7.17 -4.15
N GLU A 194 -12.47 -7.52 -2.86
CA GLU A 194 -12.72 -6.51 -1.80
C GLU A 194 -11.72 -5.36 -1.87
N SER A 195 -10.43 -5.64 -2.03
CA SER A 195 -9.40 -4.61 -2.10
C SER A 195 -9.47 -3.74 -3.35
N GLN A 196 -9.96 -4.27 -4.46
CA GLN A 196 -10.12 -3.54 -5.73
C GLN A 196 -11.42 -2.73 -5.80
N TYR A 197 -12.43 -3.08 -5.00
CA TYR A 197 -13.74 -2.39 -4.97
C TYR A 197 -14.01 -1.61 -3.68
N ALA A 198 -13.14 -1.70 -2.68
CA ALA A 198 -13.24 -0.92 -1.45
C ALA A 198 -13.17 0.60 -1.73
N PRO A 199 -13.74 1.44 -0.86
CA PRO A 199 -13.75 2.91 -1.00
C PRO A 199 -12.37 3.55 -0.68
N VAL A 200 -11.27 2.89 -1.04
CA VAL A 200 -9.89 3.27 -0.68
C VAL A 200 -8.92 3.07 -1.83
N ILE A 201 -8.09 4.08 -2.12
CA ILE A 201 -6.97 3.93 -3.06
C ILE A 201 -5.86 3.07 -2.45
N TRP A 202 -5.55 3.30 -1.17
CA TRP A 202 -4.50 2.60 -0.44
C TRP A 202 -5.10 1.54 0.51
N SER A 203 -5.38 0.37 -0.04
CA SER A 203 -6.00 -0.79 0.65
C SER A 203 -5.14 -1.40 1.77
N THR A 204 -3.86 -1.02 1.87
CA THR A 204 -2.99 -1.47 2.95
C THR A 204 -3.51 -0.94 4.30
N PHE A 205 -3.86 0.35 4.36
CA PHE A 205 -4.40 1.00 5.55
C PHE A 205 -5.02 2.35 5.15
N ALA A 206 -6.25 2.60 5.56
CA ALA A 206 -6.89 3.90 5.41
C ALA A 206 -7.82 4.15 6.60
N LEU A 207 -7.76 5.36 7.15
CA LEU A 207 -8.58 5.81 8.27
C LEU A 207 -9.52 6.92 7.80
N PHE A 208 -10.78 6.77 8.17
CA PHE A 208 -11.86 7.71 7.93
C PHE A 208 -12.47 8.17 9.26
N TYR A 209 -13.06 9.37 9.24
CA TYR A 209 -13.89 9.89 10.32
C TYR A 209 -15.17 10.47 9.73
N ASP A 210 -16.33 9.97 10.17
CA ASP A 210 -17.64 10.38 9.67
C ASP A 210 -17.72 10.39 8.12
N GLY A 211 -17.23 9.31 7.53
CA GLY A 211 -17.21 9.10 6.07
C GLY A 211 -16.14 9.86 5.29
N LYS A 212 -15.38 10.75 5.94
CA LYS A 212 -14.31 11.52 5.30
C LYS A 212 -12.97 10.83 5.48
N PHE A 213 -12.22 10.70 4.39
CA PHE A 213 -10.85 10.20 4.45
C PHE A 213 -9.98 11.14 5.30
N ILE A 214 -9.27 10.56 6.26
CA ILE A 214 -8.37 11.29 7.17
C ILE A 214 -6.92 11.02 6.79
N THR A 215 -6.51 9.75 6.68
CA THR A 215 -5.12 9.41 6.33
C THR A 215 -4.93 7.95 5.92
N HIS A 216 -3.88 7.69 5.14
CA HIS A 216 -3.33 6.36 4.85
C HIS A 216 -2.26 5.91 5.85
N GLU A 217 -1.80 6.83 6.70
CA GLU A 217 -0.66 6.60 7.57
C GLU A 217 -1.01 5.65 8.71
N ILE A 218 -0.24 4.56 8.82
CA ILE A 218 -0.26 3.65 9.96
C ILE A 218 0.44 4.34 11.15
N MET A 219 -0.36 5.02 11.98
CA MET A 219 0.12 5.85 13.08
C MET A 219 0.20 5.09 14.41
N SER A 220 1.06 5.56 15.32
CA SER A 220 1.12 5.02 16.68
C SER A 220 -0.11 5.42 17.51
N PRO A 221 -0.43 4.70 18.61
CA PRO A 221 -1.57 5.03 19.47
C PRO A 221 -1.51 6.47 20.01
N ASN A 222 -0.32 6.93 20.41
CA ASN A 222 -0.12 8.31 20.87
C ASN A 222 -0.38 9.36 19.79
N LYS A 223 -0.04 9.06 18.52
CA LYS A 223 -0.31 9.99 17.41
C LYS A 223 -1.80 9.98 17.07
N PHE A 224 -2.44 8.80 17.13
CA PHE A 224 -3.87 8.67 16.95
C PHE A 224 -4.67 9.39 18.04
N GLU A 225 -4.27 9.26 19.30
CA GLU A 225 -4.88 10.00 20.40
C GLU A 225 -4.84 11.52 20.17
N LYS A 226 -3.71 12.06 19.70
CA LYS A 226 -3.60 13.49 19.33
C LYS A 226 -4.48 13.87 18.14
N LEU A 227 -4.58 12.98 17.15
CA LEU A 227 -5.44 13.16 16.00
C LEU A 227 -6.91 13.24 16.43
N LEU A 228 -7.36 12.35 17.31
CA LEU A 228 -8.72 12.37 17.88
C LEU A 228 -9.03 13.73 18.53
N THR A 229 -8.12 14.30 19.30
CA THR A 229 -8.30 15.65 19.90
C THR A 229 -8.43 16.77 18.85
N THR A 230 -7.98 16.54 17.61
CA THR A 230 -8.06 17.53 16.53
C THR A 230 -9.32 17.39 15.68
N ILE A 231 -9.87 16.18 15.57
CA ILE A 231 -11.02 15.87 14.70
C ILE A 231 -12.36 15.74 15.43
N LEU A 232 -12.33 15.53 16.75
CA LEU A 232 -13.48 15.62 17.66
C LEU A 232 -13.71 17.07 18.08
#